data_AF-A0A1A8J030-F1
#
_entry.id   AF-A0A1A8J030-F1
#
_cell.length_a   1.000
_cell.length_b   1.000
_cell.length_c   1.000
_cell.angle_alpha   90.00
_cell.angle_beta   90.00
_cell.angle_gamma   90.00
#
_symmetry.space_group_name_H-M   'P 1'
#
loop_
_entity.id
_entity.type
_entity.pdbx_description
1 polymer ?
#
loop_
_entity_poly.entity_id
_entity_poly.type
_entity_poly.pdbx_seq_one_letter_code
_entity_poly.pdbx_strand_id
1 'polypeptide(L)'
;MALASWYHRDISRVCAEDLLARAGRDGSYLVRDSESVPGAYALCLLFQRHVHTYRILPDADGLLAVQSTQGVQVNCFRTLEDLVLGYQQPHKGLVTPLLYAVAPDTDTGDESSDDEKPTPAPINAVSFMGPTTKPAPHAIFLEKLQDLNTSNAAGDVISLLNDYLFSELPLDIENMHKGATTLRHLKRTLVTACQGLNSEIDLTLASLETLAKVFDHPSCTLTSTKAQGPDMEIDNLLCKISALVSLLSSLEKKVLKALQDAVTNHNLAAQPSPPPPDPTPAAVTPIRHKARQLPVHSFQVKMVRYGRQTVSVDVDSGVLLFDRKAGSFGIERVSHDRIVQIVKFQNSPAKVHLVVDGYRNTPREMTFESAQKCESFCHLLLLMKSTHAQLDQPDLVSVFVGTWNMGGSPPPRSLQSWATCRGLGRTPDESTALLPHDIYALGTQENPQGEREWTEHVKATLRSYTQVDFKLVAVQSLWNIRLAVFVKPEHESGISHVNTASVKTGLGNTLGNKGA
;
A
#
# COMPACT_ATOMS: atom_id res chain seq x y z
N MET A 1 8.84 -7.78 -48.96
CA MET A 1 7.50 -7.33 -48.53
C MET A 1 7.69 -5.98 -47.87
N ALA A 2 7.09 -4.93 -48.42
CA ALA A 2 7.14 -3.60 -47.81
C ALA A 2 6.48 -3.69 -46.43
N LEU A 3 7.19 -3.26 -45.38
CA LEU A 3 6.62 -3.19 -44.03
C LEU A 3 5.46 -2.20 -44.06
N ALA A 4 4.33 -2.58 -43.46
CA ALA A 4 3.16 -1.73 -43.39
C ALA A 4 3.54 -0.38 -42.75
N SER A 5 3.01 0.72 -43.28
CA SER A 5 3.41 2.08 -42.88
C SER A 5 3.16 2.39 -41.40
N TRP A 6 2.37 1.60 -40.68
CA TRP A 6 2.11 1.77 -39.25
C TRP A 6 2.99 0.90 -38.34
N TYR A 7 3.82 0.00 -38.88
CA TYR A 7 4.61 -0.94 -38.08
C TYR A 7 6.08 -0.52 -37.99
N HIS A 8 6.57 -0.38 -36.74
CA HIS A 8 7.89 0.14 -36.41
C HIS A 8 8.64 -0.88 -35.55
N ARG A 9 9.57 -1.61 -36.16
CA ARG A 9 10.22 -2.75 -35.50
C ARG A 9 11.13 -2.35 -34.32
N ASP A 10 11.98 -1.34 -34.51
CA ASP A 10 13.07 -1.03 -33.56
C ASP A 10 12.96 0.38 -32.94
N ILE A 11 11.75 0.83 -32.61
CA ILE A 11 11.56 2.13 -31.92
C ILE A 11 11.25 1.95 -30.43
N SER A 12 11.83 2.82 -29.61
CA SER A 12 11.55 2.84 -28.17
C SER A 12 10.15 3.38 -27.88
N ARG A 13 9.66 3.14 -26.65
CA ARG A 13 8.41 3.75 -26.18
C ARG A 13 8.41 5.27 -26.38
N VAL A 14 9.52 5.91 -26.03
CA VAL A 14 9.67 7.37 -26.06
C VAL A 14 9.63 7.88 -27.51
N CYS A 15 10.26 7.16 -28.44
CA CYS A 15 10.24 7.51 -29.86
C CYS A 15 8.82 7.38 -30.46
N ALA A 16 8.09 6.32 -30.10
CA ALA A 16 6.69 6.15 -30.48
C ALA A 16 5.78 7.27 -29.95
N GLU A 17 5.99 7.69 -28.70
CA GLU A 17 5.23 8.78 -28.07
C GLU A 17 5.51 10.12 -28.77
N ASP A 18 6.77 10.40 -29.15
CA ASP A 18 7.15 11.61 -29.88
C ASP A 18 6.57 11.63 -31.30
N LEU A 19 6.67 10.53 -32.05
CA LEU A 19 6.06 10.37 -33.39
C LEU A 19 4.56 10.66 -33.37
N LEU A 20 3.85 10.12 -32.38
CA LEU A 20 2.41 10.35 -32.22
C LEU A 20 2.11 11.78 -31.77
N ALA A 21 2.90 12.35 -30.86
CA ALA A 21 2.74 13.74 -30.43
C ALA A 21 2.91 14.73 -31.60
N ARG A 22 3.88 14.48 -32.48
CA ARG A 22 4.10 15.26 -33.73
C ARG A 22 2.94 15.11 -34.71
N ALA A 23 2.33 13.93 -34.80
CA ALA A 23 1.14 13.71 -35.63
C ALA A 23 -0.08 14.51 -35.13
N GLY A 24 -0.21 14.69 -33.80
CA GLY A 24 -1.10 15.65 -33.16
C GLY A 24 -2.61 15.46 -33.39
N ARG A 25 -3.02 14.32 -33.97
CA ARG A 25 -4.41 14.04 -34.37
C ARG A 25 -4.96 12.83 -33.63
N ASP A 26 -6.14 12.97 -33.04
CA ASP A 26 -6.84 11.86 -32.37
C ASP A 26 -7.12 10.70 -33.34
N GLY A 27 -6.89 9.48 -32.88
CA GLY A 27 -6.94 8.27 -33.70
C GLY A 27 -5.64 7.98 -34.47
N SER A 28 -4.58 8.78 -34.27
CA SER A 28 -3.25 8.46 -34.82
C SER A 28 -2.65 7.26 -34.11
N TYR A 29 -2.06 6.32 -34.85
CA TYR A 29 -1.56 5.08 -34.26
C TYR A 29 -0.32 4.53 -34.97
N LEU A 30 0.42 3.70 -34.24
CA LEU A 30 1.48 2.84 -34.74
C LEU A 30 1.61 1.58 -33.88
N VAL A 31 2.24 0.53 -34.43
CA VAL A 31 2.55 -0.70 -33.70
C VAL A 31 4.06 -0.88 -33.67
N ARG A 32 4.61 -1.29 -32.52
CA ARG A 32 6.03 -1.57 -32.35
C ARG A 32 6.31 -2.88 -31.62
N ASP A 33 7.55 -3.34 -31.64
CA ASP A 33 7.98 -4.47 -30.83
C ASP A 33 8.02 -4.08 -29.34
N SER A 34 7.69 -5.03 -28.46
CA SER A 34 7.70 -4.84 -27.01
C SER A 34 9.12 -4.85 -26.45
N GLU A 35 9.52 -3.78 -25.77
CA GLU A 35 10.82 -3.68 -25.09
C GLU A 35 10.95 -4.61 -23.89
N SER A 36 9.82 -4.97 -23.27
CA SER A 36 9.79 -5.72 -22.01
C SER A 36 9.60 -7.22 -22.18
N VAL A 37 8.98 -7.65 -23.29
CA VAL A 37 8.64 -9.05 -23.54
C VAL A 37 8.98 -9.42 -24.97
N PRO A 38 10.01 -10.27 -25.18
CA PRO A 38 10.37 -10.76 -26.50
C PRO A 38 9.20 -11.44 -27.21
N GLY A 39 8.96 -11.10 -28.49
CA GLY A 39 7.90 -11.68 -29.31
C GLY A 39 6.49 -11.12 -29.07
N ALA A 40 6.35 -10.12 -28.19
CA ALA A 40 5.11 -9.37 -28.00
C ALA A 40 5.17 -8.03 -28.75
N TYR A 41 4.01 -7.44 -29.01
CA TYR A 41 3.90 -6.12 -29.66
C TYR A 41 3.20 -5.10 -28.76
N ALA A 42 3.39 -3.83 -29.06
CA ALA A 42 2.71 -2.72 -28.41
C ALA A 42 2.03 -1.86 -29.48
N LEU A 43 0.71 -1.71 -29.36
CA LEU A 43 -0.09 -0.77 -30.17
C LEU A 43 -0.16 0.57 -29.42
N CYS A 44 0.37 1.62 -30.03
CA CYS A 44 0.37 2.97 -29.50
C CYS A 44 -0.67 3.82 -30.25
N LEU A 45 -1.58 4.48 -29.52
CA LEU A 45 -2.73 5.21 -30.07
C LEU A 45 -2.86 6.58 -29.38
N LEU A 46 -2.85 7.67 -30.16
CA LEU A 46 -3.08 9.02 -29.67
C LEU A 46 -4.58 9.33 -29.57
N PHE A 47 -5.01 9.81 -28.41
CA PHE A 47 -6.36 10.34 -28.20
C PHE A 47 -6.33 11.42 -27.11
N GLN A 48 -7.01 12.55 -27.34
CA GLN A 48 -7.07 13.69 -26.41
C GLN A 48 -5.68 14.13 -25.90
N ARG A 49 -4.69 14.19 -26.81
CA ARG A 49 -3.27 14.52 -26.49
C ARG A 49 -2.55 13.51 -25.58
N HIS A 50 -3.10 12.31 -25.39
CA HIS A 50 -2.49 11.22 -24.64
C HIS A 50 -2.21 10.01 -25.54
N VAL A 51 -1.02 9.42 -25.41
CA VAL A 51 -0.65 8.18 -26.11
C VAL A 51 -1.02 6.98 -25.23
N HIS A 52 -2.03 6.23 -25.65
CA HIS A 52 -2.46 4.98 -25.05
C HIS A 52 -1.66 3.82 -25.63
N THR A 53 -1.02 3.01 -24.76
CA THR A 53 -0.26 1.84 -25.19
C THR A 53 -0.97 0.56 -24.78
N TYR A 54 -1.33 -0.26 -25.76
CA TYR A 54 -2.03 -1.52 -25.62
C TYR A 54 -1.06 -2.67 -25.91
N ARG A 55 -0.98 -3.62 -24.99
CA ARG A 55 -0.09 -4.77 -25.14
C ARG A 55 -0.75 -5.86 -25.96
N ILE A 56 -0.08 -6.31 -27.01
CA ILE A 56 -0.52 -7.41 -27.87
C ILE A 56 0.32 -8.63 -27.55
N LEU A 57 -0.34 -9.72 -27.16
CA LEU A 57 0.30 -10.99 -26.81
C LEU A 57 -0.18 -12.09 -27.76
N PRO A 58 0.73 -12.97 -28.22
CA PRO A 58 0.32 -14.22 -28.85
C PRO A 58 -0.22 -15.19 -27.78
N ASP A 59 -1.32 -15.87 -28.07
CA ASP A 59 -1.84 -16.97 -27.27
C ASP A 59 -1.17 -18.32 -27.62
N ALA A 60 -1.63 -19.40 -26.98
CA ALA A 60 -1.08 -20.74 -27.17
C ALA A 60 -1.24 -21.29 -28.60
N ASP A 61 -2.21 -20.77 -29.36
CA ASP A 61 -2.49 -21.14 -30.74
C ASP A 61 -1.85 -20.15 -31.74
N GLY A 62 -1.10 -19.16 -31.24
CA GLY A 62 -0.40 -18.15 -32.04
C GLY A 62 -1.28 -16.99 -32.50
N LEU A 63 -2.50 -16.84 -31.97
CA LEU A 63 -3.37 -15.71 -32.26
C LEU A 63 -3.00 -14.51 -31.40
N LEU A 64 -3.07 -13.32 -32.00
CA LEU A 64 -2.76 -12.05 -31.38
C LEU A 64 -3.99 -11.46 -30.72
N ALA A 65 -3.86 -11.06 -29.45
CA ALA A 65 -4.93 -10.39 -28.72
C ALA A 65 -4.39 -9.17 -27.95
N VAL A 66 -5.19 -8.10 -27.91
CA VAL A 66 -4.92 -6.96 -27.03
C VAL A 66 -5.31 -7.33 -25.61
N GLN A 67 -4.39 -7.14 -24.66
CA GLN A 67 -4.62 -7.43 -23.25
C GLN A 67 -5.70 -6.50 -22.68
N SER A 68 -6.82 -7.07 -22.23
CA SER A 68 -7.94 -6.35 -21.61
C SER A 68 -8.04 -6.66 -20.11
N THR A 69 -8.75 -5.80 -19.36
CA THR A 69 -9.12 -6.03 -17.95
C THR A 69 -10.22 -7.09 -17.83
N GLN A 70 -10.27 -7.80 -16.70
CA GLN A 70 -11.26 -8.87 -16.47
C GLN A 70 -12.70 -8.39 -16.74
N GLY A 71 -13.41 -9.05 -17.66
CA GLY A 71 -14.81 -8.77 -18.01
C GLY A 71 -15.05 -8.16 -19.39
N VAL A 72 -14.01 -7.76 -20.12
CA VAL A 72 -14.12 -7.24 -21.51
C VAL A 72 -13.88 -8.36 -22.52
N GLN A 73 -14.70 -8.46 -23.56
CA GLN A 73 -14.50 -9.45 -24.63
C GLN A 73 -13.13 -9.28 -25.29
N VAL A 74 -12.35 -10.36 -25.29
CA VAL A 74 -11.03 -10.44 -25.93
C VAL A 74 -11.22 -10.85 -27.39
N ASN A 75 -10.77 -10.02 -28.31
CA ASN A 75 -10.77 -10.34 -29.73
C ASN A 75 -9.40 -10.92 -30.13
N CYS A 76 -9.41 -12.11 -30.73
CA CYS A 76 -8.21 -12.79 -31.21
C CYS A 76 -8.08 -12.66 -32.74
N PHE A 77 -6.86 -12.40 -33.22
CA PHE A 77 -6.55 -12.13 -34.63
C PHE A 77 -5.39 -13.00 -35.10
N ARG A 78 -5.35 -13.36 -36.40
CA ARG A 78 -4.29 -14.21 -36.95
C ARG A 78 -3.02 -13.43 -37.29
N THR A 79 -3.17 -12.16 -37.69
CA THR A 79 -2.06 -11.29 -38.08
C THR A 79 -2.21 -9.90 -37.44
N LEU A 80 -1.12 -9.13 -37.39
CA LEU A 80 -1.18 -7.73 -36.93
C LEU A 80 -2.04 -6.86 -37.87
N GLU A 81 -2.06 -7.17 -39.17
CA GLU A 81 -2.91 -6.50 -40.15
C GLU A 81 -4.40 -6.72 -39.84
N ASP A 82 -4.80 -7.96 -39.57
CA ASP A 82 -6.19 -8.29 -39.18
C ASP A 82 -6.58 -7.61 -37.86
N LEU A 83 -5.64 -7.52 -36.92
CA LEU A 83 -5.83 -6.83 -35.65
C LEU A 83 -6.08 -5.34 -35.87
N VAL A 84 -5.22 -4.68 -36.65
CA VAL A 84 -5.37 -3.25 -36.97
C VAL A 84 -6.72 -2.99 -37.64
N LEU A 85 -7.07 -3.75 -38.69
CA LEU A 85 -8.36 -3.64 -39.38
C LEU A 85 -9.54 -3.85 -38.42
N GLY A 86 -9.41 -4.83 -37.51
CA GLY A 86 -10.40 -5.12 -36.49
C GLY A 86 -10.72 -3.92 -35.61
N TYR A 87 -9.69 -3.18 -35.18
CA TYR A 87 -9.78 -2.03 -34.27
C TYR A 87 -9.98 -0.66 -34.95
N GLN A 88 -10.10 -0.60 -36.28
CA GLN A 88 -10.61 0.59 -36.98
C GLN A 88 -12.11 0.81 -36.76
N GLN A 89 -12.82 -0.18 -36.21
CA GLN A 89 -14.24 -0.11 -35.90
C GLN A 89 -14.49 0.40 -34.47
N PRO A 90 -15.54 1.20 -34.22
CA PRO A 90 -15.86 1.73 -32.90
C PRO A 90 -16.34 0.64 -31.92
N HIS A 91 -16.29 0.96 -30.62
CA HIS A 91 -16.80 0.15 -29.50
C HIS A 91 -16.14 -1.23 -29.29
N LYS A 92 -14.89 -1.42 -29.73
CA LYS A 92 -14.14 -2.69 -29.54
C LYS A 92 -13.14 -2.70 -28.39
N GLY A 93 -13.26 -1.78 -27.43
CA GLY A 93 -12.44 -1.77 -26.21
C GLY A 93 -11.17 -0.90 -26.28
N LEU A 94 -10.93 -0.19 -27.38
CA LEU A 94 -9.97 0.93 -27.42
C LEU A 94 -10.67 2.24 -27.05
N VAL A 95 -9.88 3.22 -26.60
CA VAL A 95 -10.38 4.55 -26.23
C VAL A 95 -10.96 5.31 -27.43
N THR A 96 -10.45 5.05 -28.62
CA THR A 96 -10.93 5.56 -29.91
C THR A 96 -10.56 4.57 -31.01
N PRO A 97 -11.24 4.54 -32.18
CA PRO A 97 -10.85 3.68 -33.29
C PRO A 97 -9.48 4.05 -33.88
N LEU A 98 -8.82 3.09 -34.53
CA LEU A 98 -7.59 3.35 -35.28
C LEU A 98 -7.92 4.08 -36.59
N LEU A 99 -7.50 5.34 -36.74
CA LEU A 99 -7.91 6.18 -37.88
C LEU A 99 -6.75 6.59 -38.77
N TYR A 100 -5.61 6.97 -38.19
CA TYR A 100 -4.50 7.59 -38.94
C TYR A 100 -3.18 6.85 -38.65
N ALA A 101 -2.66 6.11 -39.62
CA ALA A 101 -1.37 5.43 -39.48
C ALA A 101 -0.20 6.42 -39.49
N VAL A 102 0.75 6.27 -38.55
CA VAL A 102 1.99 7.08 -38.50
C VAL A 102 3.15 6.31 -39.10
N ALA A 103 3.78 6.88 -40.14
CA ALA A 103 4.90 6.31 -40.87
C ALA A 103 6.24 6.40 -40.10
N PRO A 104 7.18 5.46 -40.32
CA PRO A 104 8.56 5.62 -39.87
C PRO A 104 9.21 6.85 -40.48
N ASP A 105 9.91 7.65 -39.68
CA ASP A 105 10.76 8.73 -40.20
C ASP A 105 11.88 8.11 -41.04
N THR A 106 11.92 8.45 -42.33
CA THR A 106 13.07 8.13 -43.18
C THR A 106 14.00 9.34 -43.15
N ASP A 107 15.07 9.22 -42.38
CA ASP A 107 16.11 10.23 -42.32
C ASP A 107 16.87 10.22 -43.67
N THR A 108 16.55 11.20 -44.51
CA THR A 108 17.39 11.59 -45.66
C THR A 108 17.66 13.06 -45.50
N GLY A 109 18.86 13.38 -45.04
CA GLY A 109 19.44 14.70 -45.23
C GLY A 109 19.63 14.94 -46.73
N ASP A 110 19.16 16.09 -47.19
CA ASP A 110 19.84 16.87 -48.23
C ASP A 110 19.27 18.30 -48.19
N GLU A 111 20.18 19.26 -48.29
CA GLU A 111 19.89 20.69 -48.28
C GLU A 111 19.16 21.13 -49.57
N SER A 112 18.24 22.09 -49.46
CA SER A 112 18.08 23.15 -50.46
C SER A 112 17.20 24.30 -49.96
N SER A 113 17.78 25.49 -50.08
CA SER A 113 17.13 26.81 -50.23
C SER A 113 15.87 26.75 -51.10
N ASP A 114 14.78 27.43 -50.74
CA ASP A 114 14.53 28.84 -51.15
C ASP A 114 13.14 29.32 -50.67
N ASP A 115 13.04 30.64 -50.51
CA ASP A 115 11.84 31.46 -50.33
C ASP A 115 10.64 30.98 -51.19
N GLU A 116 9.44 30.92 -50.61
CA GLU A 116 8.23 31.49 -51.23
C GLU A 116 7.09 31.69 -50.21
N LYS A 117 6.44 32.84 -50.41
CA LYS A 117 5.42 33.53 -49.62
C LYS A 117 4.05 32.82 -49.66
N PRO A 118 3.22 32.86 -48.59
CA PRO A 118 1.89 32.27 -48.63
C PRO A 118 0.87 33.22 -49.27
N THR A 119 0.17 32.73 -50.30
CA THR A 119 -1.08 33.31 -50.84
C THR A 119 -2.31 32.93 -50.00
N PRO A 120 -3.36 33.78 -49.96
CA PRO A 120 -4.47 33.63 -49.03
C PRO A 120 -5.63 32.77 -49.57
N ALA A 121 -6.30 32.04 -48.68
CA ALA A 121 -7.60 31.39 -48.92
C ALA A 121 -8.75 32.25 -48.32
N PRO A 122 -9.99 32.13 -48.84
CA PRO A 122 -10.97 33.22 -48.80
C PRO A 122 -11.79 33.30 -47.50
N ILE A 123 -12.22 34.54 -47.26
CA ILE A 123 -13.12 35.01 -46.20
C ILE A 123 -14.51 34.40 -46.38
N ASN A 124 -15.08 33.80 -45.33
CA ASN A 124 -16.51 33.58 -45.21
C ASN A 124 -17.06 34.18 -43.91
N ALA A 125 -17.91 35.20 -44.13
CA ALA A 125 -19.01 35.73 -43.33
C ALA A 125 -18.95 35.66 -41.78
N VAL A 126 -18.77 36.85 -41.21
CA VAL A 126 -19.03 37.19 -39.81
C VAL A 126 -20.55 37.19 -39.57
N SER A 127 -21.02 36.37 -38.62
CA SER A 127 -22.35 36.54 -38.01
C SER A 127 -22.21 37.30 -36.70
N PHE A 128 -22.98 38.38 -36.60
CA PHE A 128 -23.08 39.30 -35.47
C PHE A 128 -23.49 38.57 -34.17
N MET A 129 -22.68 38.70 -33.11
CA MET A 129 -23.12 38.40 -31.75
C MET A 129 -23.85 39.62 -31.16
N GLY A 130 -25.11 39.42 -30.79
CA GLY A 130 -25.86 40.31 -29.89
C GLY A 130 -25.39 40.20 -28.43
N PRO A 131 -25.93 41.03 -27.53
CA PRO A 131 -25.34 41.32 -26.23
C PRO A 131 -25.46 40.16 -25.23
N THR A 132 -24.44 40.09 -24.37
CA THR A 132 -24.22 39.15 -23.28
C THR A 132 -25.45 38.87 -22.42
N THR A 133 -25.95 37.64 -22.49
CA THR A 133 -26.89 37.07 -21.52
C THR A 133 -26.14 36.56 -20.30
N LYS A 134 -26.72 36.76 -19.11
CA LYS A 134 -26.22 36.26 -17.83
C LYS A 134 -25.88 34.76 -17.92
N PRO A 135 -24.79 34.27 -17.26
CA PRO A 135 -24.45 32.86 -17.29
C PRO A 135 -25.63 32.04 -16.78
N ALA A 136 -25.96 31.00 -17.53
CA ALA A 136 -27.07 30.12 -17.19
C ALA A 136 -26.82 29.47 -15.81
N PRO A 137 -27.87 29.23 -14.99
CA PRO A 137 -27.72 28.81 -13.59
C PRO A 137 -26.81 27.60 -13.38
N HIS A 138 -26.76 26.68 -14.35
CA HIS A 138 -25.92 25.47 -14.31
C HIS A 138 -24.41 25.77 -14.31
N ALA A 139 -23.96 26.89 -14.88
CA ALA A 139 -22.54 27.23 -14.99
C ALA A 139 -21.89 27.46 -13.61
N ILE A 140 -22.62 28.09 -12.69
CA ILE A 140 -22.15 28.37 -11.32
C ILE A 140 -22.09 27.09 -10.48
N PHE A 141 -23.02 26.15 -10.71
CA PHE A 141 -23.01 24.85 -10.01
C PHE A 141 -21.88 23.96 -10.51
N LEU A 142 -21.55 24.00 -11.80
CA LEU A 142 -20.46 23.24 -12.40
C LEU A 142 -19.09 23.70 -11.92
N GLU A 143 -18.87 25.02 -11.82
CA GLU A 143 -17.64 25.59 -11.27
C GLU A 143 -17.41 25.13 -9.82
N LYS A 144 -18.46 25.17 -8.99
CA LYS A 144 -18.40 24.65 -7.60
C LYS A 144 -18.25 23.14 -7.50
N LEU A 145 -18.77 22.38 -8.46
CA LEU A 145 -18.61 20.91 -8.50
C LEU A 145 -17.17 20.52 -8.86
N GLN A 146 -16.50 21.31 -9.72
CA GLN A 146 -15.10 21.12 -10.12
C GLN A 146 -14.11 21.46 -8.99
N ASP A 147 -14.49 22.36 -8.08
CA ASP A 147 -13.68 22.75 -6.92
C ASP A 147 -13.76 21.75 -5.74
N LEU A 148 -14.65 20.75 -5.78
CA LEU A 148 -14.79 19.76 -4.72
C LEU A 148 -13.75 18.63 -4.87
N ASN A 149 -12.82 18.55 -3.91
CA ASN A 149 -11.87 17.44 -3.78
C ASN A 149 -12.62 16.15 -3.42
N THR A 150 -12.69 15.19 -4.34
CA THR A 150 -13.49 13.98 -4.16
C THR A 150 -12.64 12.72 -4.19
N SER A 151 -12.71 11.93 -3.11
CA SER A 151 -12.19 10.57 -3.05
C SER A 151 -13.04 9.61 -3.88
N ASN A 152 -12.51 8.41 -4.18
CA ASN A 152 -13.07 7.44 -5.12
C ASN A 152 -14.53 6.99 -4.83
N ALA A 153 -15.06 7.18 -3.62
CA ALA A 153 -16.44 6.85 -3.27
C ALA A 153 -17.48 7.85 -3.81
N ALA A 154 -17.07 9.08 -4.17
CA ALA A 154 -17.96 10.10 -4.69
C ALA A 154 -18.03 10.13 -6.22
N GLY A 155 -17.21 9.36 -6.96
CA GLY A 155 -17.15 9.37 -8.42
C GLY A 155 -18.49 9.06 -9.10
N ASP A 156 -19.18 8.02 -8.62
CA ASP A 156 -20.51 7.65 -9.13
C ASP A 156 -21.57 8.70 -8.79
N VAL A 157 -21.49 9.29 -7.59
CA VAL A 157 -22.39 10.37 -7.15
C VAL A 157 -22.17 11.65 -7.96
N ILE A 158 -20.92 11.98 -8.28
CA ILE A 158 -20.56 13.12 -9.12
C ILE A 158 -21.03 12.90 -10.57
N SER A 159 -20.91 11.68 -11.07
CA SER A 159 -21.45 11.31 -12.38
C SER A 159 -22.97 11.52 -12.41
N LEU A 160 -23.70 11.01 -11.40
CA LEU A 160 -25.15 11.20 -11.26
C LEU A 160 -25.54 12.69 -11.10
N LEU A 161 -24.78 13.47 -10.34
CA LEU A 161 -25.00 14.91 -10.18
C LEU A 161 -24.74 15.69 -11.47
N ASN A 162 -23.69 15.34 -12.23
CA ASN A 162 -23.45 15.92 -13.55
C ASN A 162 -24.60 15.59 -14.50
N ASP A 163 -25.03 14.33 -14.57
CA ASP A 163 -26.15 13.92 -15.40
C ASP A 163 -27.43 14.67 -15.04
N TYR A 164 -27.70 14.87 -13.74
CA TYR A 164 -28.81 15.70 -13.29
C TYR A 164 -28.66 17.14 -13.77
N LEU A 165 -27.51 17.78 -13.55
CA LEU A 165 -27.28 19.19 -13.92
C LEU A 165 -27.42 19.45 -15.42
N PHE A 166 -27.00 18.51 -16.27
CA PHE A 166 -27.04 18.66 -17.73
C PHE A 166 -28.36 18.20 -18.36
N SER A 167 -28.94 17.10 -17.86
CA SER A 167 -30.04 16.43 -18.55
C SER A 167 -31.39 16.59 -17.84
N GLU A 168 -31.41 16.73 -16.51
CA GLU A 168 -32.65 16.65 -15.72
C GLU A 168 -33.04 17.95 -15.00
N LEU A 169 -32.09 18.82 -14.69
CA LEU A 169 -32.32 20.11 -14.06
C LEU A 169 -33.32 20.99 -14.85
N PRO A 170 -33.27 21.07 -16.20
CA PRO A 170 -34.27 21.81 -16.96
C PRO A 170 -35.71 21.30 -16.74
N LEU A 171 -35.88 19.98 -16.56
CA LEU A 171 -37.17 19.35 -16.34
C LEU A 171 -37.74 19.73 -14.96
N ASP A 172 -36.90 19.73 -13.92
CA ASP A 172 -37.30 20.17 -12.59
C ASP A 172 -37.63 21.68 -12.56
N ILE A 173 -36.86 22.50 -13.27
CA ILE A 173 -37.15 23.94 -13.42
C ILE A 173 -38.50 24.14 -14.11
N GLU A 174 -38.80 23.41 -15.19
CA GLU A 174 -40.08 23.50 -15.89
C GLU A 174 -41.26 23.04 -15.00
N ASN A 175 -41.08 21.95 -14.26
CA ASN A 175 -42.09 21.45 -13.31
C ASN A 175 -42.37 22.47 -12.19
N MET A 176 -41.34 23.15 -11.69
CA MET A 176 -41.47 24.19 -10.68
C MET A 176 -42.22 25.42 -11.23
N HIS A 177 -41.97 25.83 -12.48
CA HIS A 177 -42.75 26.88 -13.13
C HIS A 177 -44.23 26.50 -13.31
N LYS A 178 -44.53 25.20 -13.42
CA LYS A 178 -45.90 24.65 -13.46
C LYS A 178 -46.54 24.49 -12.06
N GLY A 179 -45.88 24.94 -10.99
CA GLY A 179 -46.41 24.92 -9.62
C GLY A 179 -46.08 23.67 -8.81
N ALA A 180 -45.12 22.83 -9.26
CA ALA A 180 -44.65 21.71 -8.45
C ALA A 180 -43.96 22.19 -7.16
N THR A 181 -44.25 21.54 -6.03
CA THR A 181 -43.65 21.83 -4.71
C THR A 181 -42.42 20.97 -4.41
N THR A 182 -42.05 20.06 -5.31
CA THR A 182 -40.94 19.13 -5.13
C THR A 182 -40.08 19.04 -6.40
N LEU A 183 -38.78 18.81 -6.22
CA LEU A 183 -37.82 18.56 -7.29
C LEU A 183 -37.75 17.05 -7.55
N ARG A 184 -38.66 16.56 -8.40
CA ARG A 184 -38.85 15.12 -8.60
C ARG A 184 -37.61 14.45 -9.17
N HIS A 185 -36.94 15.09 -10.13
CA HIS A 185 -35.77 14.51 -10.76
C HIS A 185 -34.58 14.53 -9.81
N LEU A 186 -34.36 15.63 -9.07
CA LEU A 186 -33.33 15.69 -8.03
C LEU A 186 -33.55 14.64 -6.93
N LYS A 187 -34.80 14.50 -6.46
CA LYS A 187 -35.15 13.47 -5.45
C LYS A 187 -34.77 12.08 -5.96
N ARG A 188 -35.04 11.79 -7.24
CA ARG A 188 -34.66 10.52 -7.87
C ARG A 188 -33.14 10.33 -7.93
N THR A 189 -32.39 11.32 -8.41
CA THR A 189 -30.92 11.27 -8.48
C THR A 189 -30.31 11.02 -7.09
N LEU A 190 -30.82 11.70 -6.06
CA LEU A 190 -30.36 11.51 -4.67
C LEU A 190 -30.70 10.11 -4.13
N VAL A 191 -31.88 9.57 -4.45
CA VAL A 191 -32.27 8.20 -4.08
C VAL A 191 -31.33 7.18 -4.71
N THR A 192 -30.99 7.34 -5.99
CA THR A 192 -30.02 6.48 -6.68
C THR A 192 -28.63 6.59 -6.07
N ALA A 193 -28.16 7.81 -5.78
CA ALA A 193 -26.87 8.03 -5.13
C ALA A 193 -26.79 7.35 -3.75
N CYS A 194 -27.89 7.31 -3.00
CA CYS A 194 -27.97 6.70 -1.68
C CYS A 194 -28.27 5.19 -1.69
N GLN A 195 -28.42 4.55 -2.85
CA GLN A 195 -28.81 3.15 -2.93
C GLN A 195 -27.78 2.20 -2.29
N GLY A 196 -26.49 2.46 -2.51
CA GLY A 196 -25.40 1.70 -1.89
C GLY A 196 -25.43 1.79 -0.36
N LEU A 197 -25.57 3.01 0.17
CA LEU A 197 -25.71 3.26 1.61
C LEU A 197 -26.94 2.54 2.18
N ASN A 198 -28.08 2.57 1.49
CA ASN A 198 -29.27 1.85 1.94
C ASN A 198 -29.01 0.33 2.04
N SER A 199 -28.34 -0.28 1.05
CA SER A 199 -28.00 -1.70 1.08
C SER A 199 -27.04 -2.06 2.22
N GLU A 200 -26.06 -1.20 2.50
CA GLU A 200 -25.14 -1.39 3.64
C GLU A 200 -25.85 -1.26 4.98
N ILE A 201 -26.79 -0.31 5.13
CA ILE A 201 -27.62 -0.16 6.32
C ILE A 201 -28.48 -1.41 6.52
N ASP A 202 -29.09 -1.94 5.46
CA ASP A 202 -29.90 -3.16 5.53
C ASP A 202 -29.08 -4.37 6.00
N LEU A 203 -27.86 -4.54 5.48
CA LEU A 203 -26.94 -5.61 5.89
C LEU A 203 -26.49 -5.45 7.36
N THR A 204 -26.20 -4.22 7.76
CA THR A 204 -25.76 -3.89 9.12
C THR A 204 -26.88 -4.14 10.13
N LEU A 205 -28.12 -3.71 9.82
CA LEU A 205 -29.30 -3.97 10.63
C LEU A 205 -29.53 -5.49 10.81
N ALA A 206 -29.45 -6.29 9.74
CA ALA A 206 -29.61 -7.74 9.83
C ALA A 206 -28.53 -8.41 10.72
N SER A 207 -27.30 -7.90 10.66
CA SER A 207 -26.18 -8.37 11.49
C SER A 207 -26.41 -8.03 12.97
N LEU A 208 -26.87 -6.81 13.26
CA LEU A 208 -27.19 -6.37 14.63
C LEU A 208 -28.42 -7.07 15.20
N GLU A 209 -29.44 -7.38 14.39
CA GLU A 209 -30.58 -8.19 14.82
C GLU A 209 -30.13 -9.60 15.23
N THR A 210 -29.14 -10.17 14.54
CA THR A 210 -28.56 -11.46 14.92
C THR A 210 -27.84 -11.35 16.26
N LEU A 211 -27.07 -10.28 16.48
CA LEU A 211 -26.41 -10.02 17.76
C LEU A 211 -27.42 -9.76 18.89
N ALA A 212 -28.49 -9.03 18.62
CA ALA A 212 -29.57 -8.77 19.57
C ALA A 212 -30.21 -10.08 20.08
N LYS A 213 -30.40 -11.07 19.20
CA LYS A 213 -30.89 -12.40 19.58
C LYS A 213 -29.93 -13.16 20.51
N VAL A 214 -28.61 -12.99 20.36
CA VAL A 214 -27.61 -13.62 21.25
C VAL A 214 -27.72 -13.11 22.69
N PHE A 215 -28.13 -11.86 22.87
CA PHE A 215 -28.22 -11.20 24.18
C PHE A 215 -29.64 -11.05 24.72
N ASP A 216 -30.61 -11.77 24.15
CA ASP A 216 -32.05 -11.68 24.48
C ASP A 216 -32.54 -10.21 24.52
N HIS A 217 -32.06 -9.40 23.58
CA HIS A 217 -32.45 -8.00 23.47
C HIS A 217 -33.77 -7.89 22.70
N PRO A 218 -34.77 -7.13 23.18
CA PRO A 218 -36.01 -6.92 22.43
C PRO A 218 -35.75 -6.05 21.20
N SER A 219 -35.34 -6.68 20.09
CA SER A 219 -35.20 -6.03 18.80
C SER A 219 -36.57 -5.92 18.13
N CYS A 220 -36.91 -4.73 17.63
CA CYS A 220 -38.02 -4.56 16.71
C CYS A 220 -37.59 -5.12 15.34
N THR A 221 -38.30 -6.12 14.80
CA THR A 221 -38.03 -6.65 13.46
C THR A 221 -38.37 -5.60 12.42
N LEU A 222 -37.36 -4.88 11.93
CA LEU A 222 -37.54 -3.84 10.91
C LEU A 222 -37.46 -4.41 9.50
N THR A 223 -37.00 -5.67 9.37
CA THR A 223 -36.93 -6.38 8.09
C THR A 223 -38.29 -6.98 7.70
N SER A 224 -39.28 -6.13 7.42
CA SER A 224 -40.35 -6.50 6.47
C SER A 224 -41.13 -5.28 6.02
N THR A 225 -40.66 -4.64 4.96
CA THR A 225 -41.55 -4.16 3.90
C THR A 225 -40.90 -4.49 2.57
N LYS A 226 -41.30 -5.61 1.97
CA LYS A 226 -41.21 -5.78 0.51
C LYS A 226 -42.19 -4.79 -0.14
N ALA A 227 -41.87 -3.51 -0.14
CA ALA A 227 -42.46 -2.58 -1.08
C ALA A 227 -41.65 -2.72 -2.38
N GLN A 228 -42.03 -3.69 -3.22
CA GLN A 228 -41.61 -3.70 -4.61
C GLN A 228 -42.33 -2.54 -5.31
N GLY A 229 -41.70 -1.37 -5.28
CA GLY A 229 -42.10 -0.18 -6.02
C GLY A 229 -40.86 0.69 -6.26
N PRO A 230 -40.74 1.37 -7.41
CA PRO A 230 -39.54 2.12 -7.78
C PRO A 230 -39.31 3.41 -6.97
N ASP A 231 -40.22 3.77 -6.06
CA ASP A 231 -40.09 4.97 -5.22
C ASP A 231 -39.59 4.62 -3.82
N MET A 232 -38.27 4.49 -3.68
CA MET A 232 -37.63 4.54 -2.37
C MET A 232 -37.62 6.00 -1.92
N GLU A 233 -38.33 6.33 -0.83
CA GLU A 233 -38.34 7.70 -0.32
C GLU A 233 -37.14 7.95 0.60
N ILE A 234 -36.51 9.13 0.46
CA ILE A 234 -35.39 9.58 1.32
C ILE A 234 -35.77 9.49 2.81
N ASP A 235 -37.05 9.71 3.13
CA ASP A 235 -37.59 9.58 4.49
C ASP A 235 -37.47 8.16 5.05
N ASN A 236 -37.59 7.12 4.22
CA ASN A 236 -37.39 5.73 4.64
C ASN A 236 -35.92 5.48 5.03
N LEU A 237 -34.97 6.03 4.26
CA LEU A 237 -33.55 5.94 4.58
C LEU A 237 -33.23 6.62 5.92
N LEU A 238 -33.78 7.82 6.15
CA LEU A 238 -33.63 8.54 7.42
C LEU A 238 -34.20 7.75 8.61
N CYS A 239 -35.37 7.12 8.43
CA CYS A 239 -35.96 6.22 9.42
C CYS A 239 -35.04 5.01 9.72
N LYS A 240 -34.47 4.37 8.69
CA LYS A 240 -33.54 3.24 8.88
C LYS A 240 -32.26 3.64 9.61
N ILE A 241 -31.67 4.79 9.28
CA ILE A 241 -30.48 5.32 9.98
C ILE A 241 -30.81 5.58 11.45
N SER A 242 -31.95 6.21 11.73
CA SER A 242 -32.40 6.49 13.10
C SER A 242 -32.60 5.20 13.90
N ALA A 243 -33.20 4.19 13.28
CA ALA A 243 -33.40 2.88 13.88
C ALA A 243 -32.07 2.15 14.16
N LEU A 244 -31.12 2.21 13.22
CA LEU A 244 -29.78 1.63 13.37
C LEU A 244 -29.06 2.22 14.58
N VAL A 245 -29.03 3.56 14.69
CA VAL A 245 -28.39 4.27 15.81
C VAL A 245 -29.02 3.89 17.15
N SER A 246 -30.37 3.83 17.20
CA SER A 246 -31.10 3.43 18.40
C SER A 246 -30.80 1.99 18.83
N LEU A 247 -30.83 1.04 17.88
CA LEU A 247 -30.54 -0.37 18.13
C LEU A 247 -29.11 -0.54 18.66
N LEU A 248 -28.13 0.09 18.02
CA LEU A 248 -26.72 -0.03 18.37
C LEU A 248 -26.45 0.50 19.79
N SER A 249 -27.00 1.68 20.14
CA SER A 249 -26.88 2.25 21.49
C SER A 249 -27.56 1.38 22.56
N SER A 250 -28.74 0.83 22.25
CA SER A 250 -29.47 -0.02 23.20
C SER A 250 -28.78 -1.37 23.42
N LEU A 251 -28.21 -1.95 22.36
CA LEU A 251 -27.50 -3.22 22.39
C LEU A 251 -26.16 -3.10 23.12
N GLU A 252 -25.42 -2.02 22.90
CA GLU A 252 -24.18 -1.72 23.64
C GLU A 252 -24.44 -1.71 25.17
N LYS A 253 -25.49 -1.02 25.61
CA LYS A 253 -25.88 -0.99 27.03
C LYS A 253 -26.25 -2.37 27.56
N LYS A 254 -26.95 -3.19 26.76
CA LYS A 254 -27.35 -4.55 27.13
C LYS A 254 -26.14 -5.48 27.26
N VAL A 255 -25.20 -5.42 26.31
CA VAL A 255 -23.95 -6.20 26.33
C VAL A 255 -23.08 -5.78 27.50
N LEU A 256 -22.93 -4.48 27.74
CA LEU A 256 -22.18 -3.96 28.89
C LEU A 256 -22.75 -4.50 30.21
N LYS A 257 -24.07 -4.45 30.37
CA LYS A 257 -24.74 -4.98 31.56
C LYS A 257 -24.51 -6.49 31.70
N ALA A 258 -24.67 -7.27 30.62
CA ALA A 258 -24.45 -8.71 30.64
C ALA A 258 -23.00 -9.07 31.01
N LEU A 259 -22.03 -8.30 30.54
CA LEU A 259 -20.61 -8.47 30.90
C LEU A 259 -20.33 -8.09 32.35
N GLN A 260 -20.91 -7.00 32.85
CA GLN A 260 -20.80 -6.61 34.25
C GLN A 260 -21.38 -7.70 35.17
N ASP A 261 -22.58 -8.20 34.84
CA ASP A 261 -23.23 -9.29 35.56
C ASP A 261 -22.37 -10.57 35.53
N ALA A 262 -21.74 -10.90 34.40
CA ALA A 262 -20.83 -12.03 34.28
C ALA A 262 -19.56 -11.86 35.13
N VAL A 263 -18.96 -10.67 35.16
CA VAL A 263 -17.77 -10.38 35.98
C VAL A 263 -18.10 -10.47 37.47
N THR A 264 -19.26 -9.95 37.89
CA THR A 264 -19.72 -10.03 39.30
C THR A 264 -20.10 -11.44 39.71
N ASN A 265 -20.75 -12.21 38.84
CA ASN A 265 -21.21 -13.57 39.15
C ASN A 265 -20.06 -14.61 39.09
N HIS A 266 -18.99 -14.34 38.33
CA HIS A 266 -17.87 -15.26 38.14
C HIS A 266 -16.55 -14.79 38.79
N ASN A 267 -16.54 -13.74 39.61
CA ASN A 267 -15.34 -13.23 40.32
C ASN A 267 -14.11 -13.03 39.39
N LEU A 268 -14.32 -12.53 38.18
CA LEU A 268 -13.26 -12.29 37.19
C LEU A 268 -12.58 -10.90 37.35
N ALA A 269 -12.93 -10.15 38.40
CA ALA A 269 -12.27 -8.90 38.72
C ALA A 269 -10.85 -9.18 39.22
N ALA A 270 -9.84 -8.73 38.46
CA ALA A 270 -8.47 -8.66 38.94
C ALA A 270 -8.45 -7.86 40.26
N GLN A 271 -7.93 -8.48 41.32
CA GLN A 271 -7.73 -7.82 42.62
C GLN A 271 -6.95 -6.50 42.42
N PRO A 272 -7.43 -5.36 42.95
CA PRO A 272 -6.65 -4.13 42.90
C PRO A 272 -5.41 -4.26 43.77
N SER A 273 -4.25 -3.99 43.17
CA SER A 273 -2.99 -3.83 43.91
C SER A 273 -3.06 -2.56 44.79
N PRO A 274 -2.38 -2.55 45.95
CA PRO A 274 -2.42 -1.41 46.88
C PRO A 274 -1.79 -0.15 46.26
N PRO A 275 -2.24 1.06 46.67
CA PRO A 275 -1.79 2.31 46.07
C PRO A 275 -0.33 2.63 46.45
N PRO A 276 0.45 3.26 45.55
CA PRO A 276 1.79 3.70 45.85
C PRO A 276 1.79 4.94 46.77
N PRO A 277 2.83 5.14 47.60
CA PRO A 277 2.93 6.32 48.46
C PRO A 277 3.26 7.61 47.68
N ASP A 278 2.80 8.74 48.22
CA ASP A 278 2.89 10.09 47.67
C ASP A 278 4.32 10.62 47.41
N PRO A 279 4.49 11.60 46.50
CA PRO A 279 5.79 12.02 45.97
C PRO A 279 6.48 13.08 46.85
N THR A 280 7.74 12.81 47.22
CA THR A 280 8.69 13.84 47.70
C THR A 280 9.51 14.44 46.54
N PRO A 281 9.91 15.72 46.61
CA PRO A 281 10.27 16.53 45.46
C PRO A 281 11.66 16.24 44.88
N ALA A 282 11.75 16.52 43.58
CA ALA A 282 12.84 16.22 42.67
C ALA A 282 14.23 16.67 43.14
N ALA A 283 15.15 15.72 43.19
CA ALA A 283 16.58 15.98 43.06
C ALA A 283 17.00 15.59 41.64
N VAL A 284 17.35 16.60 40.85
CA VAL A 284 17.89 16.48 39.50
C VAL A 284 19.17 15.65 39.56
N THR A 285 19.13 14.45 38.98
CA THR A 285 20.34 13.71 38.60
C THR A 285 20.22 13.29 37.13
N PRO A 286 21.34 13.25 36.39
CA PRO A 286 21.32 13.07 34.95
C PRO A 286 20.81 11.66 34.61
N ILE A 287 19.79 11.59 33.77
CA ILE A 287 19.24 10.33 33.27
C ILE A 287 20.31 9.64 32.42
N ARG A 288 21.02 8.67 33.01
CA ARG A 288 21.66 7.61 32.22
C ARG A 288 20.56 6.62 31.83
N HIS A 289 20.21 6.58 30.55
CA HIS A 289 19.31 5.58 29.97
C HIS A 289 19.87 4.17 30.30
N LYS A 290 19.25 3.47 31.26
CA LYS A 290 19.54 2.04 31.47
C LYS A 290 18.79 1.27 30.38
N ALA A 291 19.53 0.84 29.36
CA ALA A 291 19.04 -0.11 28.36
C ALA A 291 18.52 -1.38 29.08
N ARG A 292 17.44 -1.94 28.56
CA ARG A 292 16.87 -3.21 29.03
C ARG A 292 17.95 -4.30 28.95
N GLN A 293 18.21 -5.00 30.07
CA GLN A 293 19.11 -6.16 30.05
C GLN A 293 18.55 -7.24 29.11
N LEU A 294 19.41 -7.73 28.21
CA LEU A 294 19.06 -8.79 27.28
C LEU A 294 19.04 -10.14 28.03
N PRO A 295 17.98 -10.95 27.88
CA PRO A 295 17.95 -12.25 28.53
C PRO A 295 19.03 -13.17 27.94
N VAL A 296 19.57 -14.04 28.77
CA VAL A 296 20.52 -15.08 28.32
C VAL A 296 19.77 -16.12 27.49
N HIS A 297 20.16 -16.26 26.23
CA HIS A 297 19.50 -17.19 25.30
C HIS A 297 20.26 -18.51 25.20
N SER A 298 19.56 -19.63 25.35
CA SER A 298 20.17 -20.97 25.39
C SER A 298 19.72 -21.83 24.21
N PHE A 299 20.66 -22.58 23.64
CA PHE A 299 20.49 -23.41 22.46
C PHE A 299 20.96 -24.83 22.75
N GLN A 300 20.14 -25.82 22.40
CA GLN A 300 20.56 -27.22 22.39
C GLN A 300 21.36 -27.49 21.11
N VAL A 301 22.58 -28.00 21.26
CA VAL A 301 23.47 -28.31 20.13
C VAL A 301 24.07 -29.70 20.28
N LYS A 302 24.35 -30.34 19.14
CA LYS A 302 25.17 -31.54 19.06
C LYS A 302 26.59 -31.14 18.70
N MET A 303 27.52 -31.36 19.63
CA MET A 303 28.95 -31.17 19.45
C MET A 303 29.60 -32.46 18.96
N VAL A 304 30.47 -32.38 17.95
CA VAL A 304 31.15 -33.57 17.41
C VAL A 304 31.96 -34.34 18.45
N ARG A 305 32.70 -33.62 19.31
CA ARG A 305 33.59 -34.25 20.31
C ARG A 305 32.93 -34.59 21.64
N TYR A 306 31.79 -33.98 21.94
CA TYR A 306 31.27 -33.96 23.30
C TYR A 306 29.78 -34.34 23.40
N GLY A 307 29.14 -34.71 22.29
CA GLY A 307 27.72 -35.06 22.28
C GLY A 307 26.81 -33.85 22.46
N ARG A 308 25.62 -34.06 23.02
CA ARG A 308 24.60 -33.00 23.20
C ARG A 308 25.01 -32.06 24.34
N GLN A 309 24.97 -30.76 24.10
CA GLN A 309 25.28 -29.71 25.07
C GLN A 309 24.30 -28.55 24.96
N THR A 310 24.27 -27.72 26.00
CA THR A 310 23.58 -26.42 25.95
C THR A 310 24.62 -25.32 25.78
N VAL A 311 24.43 -24.49 24.76
CA VAL A 311 25.24 -23.28 24.53
C VAL A 311 24.37 -22.08 24.79
N SER A 312 24.82 -21.18 25.66
CA SER A 312 24.10 -19.97 26.01
C SER A 312 24.89 -18.72 25.63
N VAL A 313 24.19 -17.73 25.08
CA VAL A 313 24.76 -16.43 24.71
C VAL A 313 24.29 -15.39 25.73
N ASP A 314 25.23 -14.78 26.44
CA ASP A 314 24.99 -13.63 27.31
C ASP A 314 25.61 -12.40 26.62
N VAL A 315 24.74 -11.64 25.94
CA VAL A 315 25.14 -10.46 25.15
C VAL A 315 25.66 -9.35 26.07
N ASP A 316 25.01 -9.13 27.20
CA ASP A 316 25.35 -8.04 28.12
C ASP A 316 26.68 -8.28 28.81
N SER A 317 26.94 -9.52 29.25
CA SER A 317 28.22 -9.90 29.87
C SER A 317 29.32 -10.20 28.86
N GLY A 318 29.00 -10.35 27.57
CA GLY A 318 29.99 -10.60 26.53
C GLY A 318 30.56 -12.02 26.52
N VAL A 319 29.78 -13.01 26.96
CA VAL A 319 30.26 -14.40 27.14
C VAL A 319 29.35 -15.46 26.51
N LEU A 320 29.99 -16.49 25.96
CA LEU A 320 29.37 -17.77 25.64
C LEU A 320 29.57 -18.76 26.80
N LEU A 321 28.50 -19.45 27.17
CA LEU A 321 28.50 -20.48 28.20
C LEU A 321 28.26 -21.85 27.55
N PHE A 322 29.12 -22.82 27.84
CA PHE A 322 28.96 -24.21 27.42
C PHE A 322 28.65 -25.08 28.64
N ASP A 323 27.39 -25.49 28.78
CA ASP A 323 26.96 -26.42 29.83
C ASP A 323 27.09 -27.87 29.34
N ARG A 324 27.94 -28.62 30.03
CA ARG A 324 28.21 -30.04 29.78
C ARG A 324 27.44 -30.86 30.80
N LYS A 325 26.26 -31.39 30.42
CA LYS A 325 25.41 -32.22 31.29
C LYS A 325 25.96 -33.62 31.63
N ALA A 326 27.28 -33.85 31.55
CA ALA A 326 27.89 -35.13 31.91
C ALA A 326 29.25 -34.93 32.61
N GLY A 327 29.24 -35.08 33.95
CA GLY A 327 30.41 -35.41 34.79
C GLY A 327 31.41 -34.27 35.07
N SER A 328 31.40 -33.77 36.31
CA SER A 328 32.49 -33.06 37.02
C SER A 328 33.17 -31.80 36.43
N PHE A 329 33.00 -31.49 35.15
CA PHE A 329 33.56 -30.28 34.54
C PHE A 329 32.46 -29.22 34.43
N GLY A 330 32.57 -28.17 35.25
CA GLY A 330 31.59 -27.08 35.32
C GLY A 330 31.40 -26.31 34.01
N ILE A 331 30.50 -25.32 34.05
CA ILE A 331 30.17 -24.45 32.92
C ILE A 331 31.44 -23.79 32.37
N GLU A 332 31.79 -24.10 31.12
CA GLU A 332 32.90 -23.45 30.43
C GLU A 332 32.45 -22.08 29.93
N ARG A 333 33.25 -21.05 30.20
CA ARG A 333 33.00 -19.66 29.77
C ARG A 333 34.00 -19.24 28.70
N VAL A 334 33.51 -18.70 27.60
CA VAL A 334 34.31 -18.15 26.50
C VAL A 334 33.91 -16.69 26.30
N SER A 335 34.82 -15.76 26.58
CA SER A 335 34.62 -14.33 26.36
C SER A 335 34.66 -13.96 24.87
N HIS A 336 34.00 -12.87 24.48
CA HIS A 336 33.89 -12.45 23.08
C HIS A 336 35.23 -12.27 22.35
N ASP A 337 36.28 -11.86 23.07
CA ASP A 337 37.61 -11.50 22.55
C ASP A 337 38.37 -12.75 22.12
N ARG A 338 38.04 -13.88 22.76
CA ARG A 338 38.58 -15.18 22.40
C ARG A 338 37.87 -15.79 21.19
N ILE A 339 36.76 -15.23 20.72
CA ILE A 339 36.01 -15.77 19.58
C ILE A 339 36.58 -15.19 18.29
N VAL A 340 37.43 -15.96 17.63
CA VAL A 340 38.14 -15.53 16.42
C VAL A 340 37.18 -15.53 15.23
N GLN A 341 36.46 -16.64 15.02
CA GLN A 341 35.67 -16.81 13.82
C GLN A 341 34.44 -17.70 14.07
N ILE A 342 33.37 -17.42 13.34
CA ILE A 342 32.24 -18.34 13.14
C ILE A 342 32.06 -18.59 11.64
N VAL A 343 31.98 -19.86 11.23
CA VAL A 343 31.80 -20.28 9.83
C VAL A 343 30.50 -21.06 9.71
N LYS A 344 29.60 -20.61 8.83
CA LYS A 344 28.35 -21.29 8.50
C LYS A 344 28.57 -22.24 7.31
N PHE A 345 27.89 -23.39 7.32
CA PHE A 345 27.96 -24.35 6.22
C PHE A 345 26.81 -24.14 5.23
N GLN A 346 27.13 -23.84 3.97
CA GLN A 346 26.11 -23.66 2.92
C GLN A 346 25.24 -24.90 2.71
N ASN A 347 25.85 -26.09 2.71
CA ASN A 347 25.15 -27.36 2.52
C ASN A 347 24.53 -27.91 3.83
N SER A 348 24.66 -27.20 4.95
CA SER A 348 24.16 -27.63 6.26
C SER A 348 23.79 -26.41 7.10
N PRO A 349 22.64 -25.77 6.85
CA PRO A 349 22.30 -24.47 7.42
C PRO A 349 22.10 -24.50 8.94
N ALA A 350 21.88 -25.67 9.54
CA ALA A 350 21.82 -25.88 10.98
C ALA A 350 23.20 -26.08 11.63
N LYS A 351 24.31 -25.93 10.89
CA LYS A 351 25.65 -26.28 11.33
C LYS A 351 26.61 -25.08 11.27
N VAL A 352 27.46 -24.95 12.29
CA VAL A 352 28.53 -23.95 12.33
C VAL A 352 29.83 -24.50 12.88
N HIS A 353 30.94 -23.86 12.51
CA HIS A 353 32.24 -24.00 13.15
C HIS A 353 32.56 -22.73 13.92
N LEU A 354 32.79 -22.85 15.22
CA LEU A 354 33.25 -21.76 16.08
C LEU A 354 34.73 -21.96 16.40
N VAL A 355 35.56 -20.99 16.01
CA VAL A 355 36.99 -20.96 16.31
C VAL A 355 37.19 -20.05 17.53
N VAL A 356 37.75 -20.63 18.58
CA VAL A 356 38.06 -19.93 19.84
C VAL A 356 39.57 -19.97 20.04
N ASP A 357 40.16 -18.84 20.40
CA ASP A 357 41.57 -18.69 20.68
C ASP A 357 42.00 -19.56 21.87
N GLY A 358 43.05 -20.36 21.65
CA GLY A 358 43.66 -21.25 22.61
C GLY A 358 44.66 -22.22 22.00
N TYR A 359 45.48 -22.85 22.84
CA TYR A 359 46.64 -23.69 22.48
C TYR A 359 46.42 -24.80 21.42
N ARG A 360 45.18 -25.18 21.10
CA ARG A 360 44.88 -26.24 20.11
C ARG A 360 44.18 -25.76 18.84
N ASN A 361 43.66 -24.52 18.76
CA ASN A 361 42.90 -23.95 17.63
C ASN A 361 41.89 -24.90 16.94
N THR A 362 41.42 -25.97 17.60
CA THR A 362 40.52 -26.93 16.97
C THR A 362 39.11 -26.33 16.93
N PRO A 363 38.51 -26.15 15.74
CA PRO A 363 37.17 -25.58 15.61
C PRO A 363 36.13 -26.43 16.37
N ARG A 364 35.21 -25.76 17.07
CA ARG A 364 34.05 -26.39 17.69
C ARG A 364 32.96 -26.52 16.63
N GLU A 365 32.77 -27.73 16.14
CA GLU A 365 31.67 -28.06 15.25
C GLU A 365 30.38 -28.30 16.03
N MET A 366 29.37 -27.45 15.77
CA MET A 366 28.06 -27.45 16.43
C MET A 366 26.96 -27.62 15.40
N THR A 367 26.03 -28.54 15.67
CA THR A 367 24.79 -28.71 14.91
C THR A 367 23.59 -28.36 15.79
N PHE A 368 22.78 -27.41 15.36
CA PHE A 368 21.55 -26.94 16.03
C PHE A 368 20.34 -27.80 15.66
N GLU A 369 19.27 -27.69 16.44
CA GLU A 369 18.00 -28.36 16.19
C GLU A 369 17.33 -27.92 14.88
N SER A 370 17.58 -26.68 14.44
CA SER A 370 17.09 -26.15 13.17
C SER A 370 18.01 -25.07 12.59
N ALA A 371 17.86 -24.79 11.29
CA ALA A 371 18.52 -23.67 10.62
C ALA A 371 18.18 -22.33 11.27
N GLN A 372 16.92 -22.14 11.69
CA GLN A 372 16.46 -20.92 12.36
C GLN A 372 17.14 -20.69 13.71
N LYS A 373 17.31 -21.75 14.53
CA LYS A 373 18.05 -21.69 15.79
C LYS A 373 19.53 -21.35 15.56
N CYS A 374 20.13 -21.94 14.52
CA CYS A 374 21.49 -21.65 14.09
C CYS A 374 21.67 -20.18 13.68
N GLU A 375 20.77 -19.64 12.85
CA GLU A 375 20.79 -18.23 12.45
C GLU A 375 20.67 -17.30 13.65
N SER A 376 19.79 -17.63 14.59
CA SER A 376 19.53 -16.83 15.78
C SER A 376 20.71 -16.81 16.73
N PHE A 377 21.35 -17.96 16.94
CA PHE A 377 22.61 -18.03 17.67
C PHE A 377 23.69 -17.15 17.03
N CYS A 378 23.86 -17.22 15.71
CA CYS A 378 24.85 -16.41 15.00
C CYS A 378 24.55 -14.91 15.12
N HIS A 379 23.27 -14.51 15.06
CA HIS A 379 22.87 -13.12 15.20
C HIS A 379 23.19 -12.60 16.62
N LEU A 380 22.83 -13.34 17.67
CA LEU A 380 23.17 -12.98 19.05
C LEU A 380 24.69 -12.92 19.28
N LEU A 381 25.44 -13.83 18.66
CA LEU A 381 26.89 -13.84 18.75
C LEU A 381 27.51 -12.59 18.10
N LEU A 382 27.02 -12.20 16.92
CA LEU A 382 27.46 -11.00 16.23
C LEU A 382 27.10 -9.74 17.02
N LEU A 383 25.88 -9.69 17.57
CA LEU A 383 25.45 -8.61 18.45
C LEU A 383 26.38 -8.49 19.65
N MET A 384 26.64 -9.59 20.36
CA MET A 384 27.59 -9.65 21.47
C MET A 384 28.99 -9.16 21.06
N LYS A 385 29.52 -9.60 19.92
CA LYS A 385 30.83 -9.12 19.45
C LYS A 385 30.81 -7.62 19.17
N SER A 386 29.79 -7.11 18.49
CA SER A 386 29.69 -5.68 18.15
C SER A 386 29.56 -4.79 19.39
N THR A 387 28.73 -5.18 20.36
CA THR A 387 28.50 -4.43 21.60
C THR A 387 29.79 -4.26 22.41
N HIS A 388 30.66 -5.27 22.42
CA HIS A 388 31.86 -5.27 23.26
C HIS A 388 33.16 -4.95 22.52
N ALA A 389 33.19 -5.00 21.19
CA ALA A 389 34.37 -4.65 20.41
C ALA A 389 34.71 -3.15 20.42
N GLN A 390 33.82 -2.30 20.94
CA GLN A 390 33.98 -0.83 21.00
C GLN A 390 34.41 -0.23 19.65
N LEU A 391 33.92 -0.79 18.54
CA LEU A 391 34.23 -0.30 17.20
C LEU A 391 33.51 1.03 16.98
N ASP A 392 34.21 2.00 16.39
CA ASP A 392 33.64 3.30 16.01
C ASP A 392 32.56 3.16 14.92
N GLN A 393 32.58 2.06 14.16
CA GLN A 393 31.58 1.75 13.13
C GLN A 393 31.16 0.27 13.19
N PRO A 394 29.87 -0.02 12.95
CA PRO A 394 29.39 -1.41 12.89
C PRO A 394 29.81 -2.08 11.58
N ASP A 395 30.42 -3.27 11.67
CA ASP A 395 30.72 -4.12 10.50
C ASP A 395 29.45 -4.69 9.83
N LEU A 396 28.34 -4.70 10.56
CA LEU A 396 27.06 -5.24 10.11
C LEU A 396 25.91 -4.40 10.67
N VAL A 397 24.93 -4.09 9.83
CA VAL A 397 23.69 -3.41 10.22
C VAL A 397 22.48 -4.27 9.93
N SER A 398 21.48 -4.19 10.80
CA SER A 398 20.18 -4.85 10.63
C SER A 398 19.16 -3.86 10.08
N VAL A 399 18.53 -4.20 8.96
CA VAL A 399 17.51 -3.36 8.30
C VAL A 399 16.17 -4.09 8.27
N PHE A 400 15.15 -3.45 8.82
CA PHE A 400 13.76 -3.83 8.65
C PHE A 400 13.14 -3.11 7.45
N VAL A 401 12.43 -3.85 6.61
CA VAL A 401 11.63 -3.30 5.51
C VAL A 401 10.21 -3.82 5.61
N GLY A 402 9.25 -2.91 5.78
CA GLY A 402 7.83 -3.21 5.80
C GLY A 402 7.12 -2.56 4.61
N THR A 403 6.18 -3.28 4.00
CA THR A 403 5.18 -2.69 3.09
C THR A 403 3.78 -3.06 3.55
N TRP A 404 2.85 -2.09 3.56
CA TRP A 404 1.46 -2.34 3.92
C TRP A 404 0.49 -1.43 3.15
N ASN A 405 -0.40 -2.02 2.35
CA ASN A 405 -1.58 -1.32 1.86
C ASN A 405 -2.66 -1.30 2.95
N MET A 406 -2.98 -0.11 3.44
CA MET A 406 -3.88 0.11 4.58
C MET A 406 -5.36 0.18 4.18
N GLY A 407 -5.68 0.15 2.89
CA GLY A 407 -7.07 0.16 2.40
C GLY A 407 -7.87 1.39 2.83
N GLY A 408 -7.20 2.53 3.05
CA GLY A 408 -7.84 3.77 3.53
C GLY A 408 -8.29 3.75 4.99
N SER A 409 -7.99 2.68 5.73
CA SER A 409 -8.42 2.53 7.13
C SER A 409 -7.29 2.88 8.11
N PRO A 410 -7.59 3.54 9.26
CA PRO A 410 -6.59 3.82 10.27
C PRO A 410 -5.91 2.53 10.78
N PRO A 411 -4.62 2.57 11.13
CA PRO A 411 -3.93 1.40 11.64
C PRO A 411 -4.37 1.03 13.06
N PRO A 412 -4.15 -0.22 13.49
CA PRO A 412 -4.36 -0.61 14.88
C PRO A 412 -3.38 0.13 15.80
N ARG A 413 -3.70 0.20 17.10
CA ARG A 413 -2.87 0.90 18.09
C ARG A 413 -1.42 0.40 18.14
N SER A 414 -1.18 -0.89 17.93
CA SER A 414 0.15 -1.47 17.95
C SER A 414 0.49 -2.06 16.59
N LEU A 415 1.67 -1.68 16.07
CA LEU A 415 2.27 -2.27 14.87
C LEU A 415 3.36 -3.29 15.22
N GLN A 416 3.44 -3.72 16.48
CA GLN A 416 4.59 -4.47 16.98
C GLN A 416 4.79 -5.80 16.26
N SER A 417 3.72 -6.55 15.94
CA SER A 417 3.85 -7.81 15.20
C SER A 417 4.51 -7.60 13.84
N TRP A 418 4.16 -6.52 13.14
CA TRP A 418 4.77 -6.15 11.87
C TRP A 418 6.23 -5.75 12.06
N ALA A 419 6.53 -4.85 13.01
CA ALA A 419 7.90 -4.37 13.30
C ALA A 419 8.84 -5.46 13.84
N THR A 420 8.30 -6.60 14.28
CA THR A 420 9.06 -7.76 14.80
C THR A 420 8.97 -8.98 13.88
N CYS A 421 8.44 -8.82 12.66
CA CYS A 421 8.29 -9.90 11.68
C CYS A 421 7.55 -11.14 12.22
N ARG A 422 6.53 -10.93 13.07
CA ARG A 422 5.69 -11.98 13.63
C ARG A 422 4.44 -12.19 12.79
N GLY A 423 4.23 -13.42 12.34
CA GLY A 423 3.11 -13.79 11.49
C GLY A 423 3.39 -15.10 10.76
N LEU A 424 3.04 -15.14 9.47
CA LEU A 424 3.25 -16.30 8.61
C LEU A 424 4.54 -16.17 7.78
N GLY A 425 5.03 -17.29 7.27
CA GLY A 425 6.22 -17.33 6.41
C GLY A 425 7.53 -17.44 7.19
N ARG A 426 8.59 -16.81 6.70
CA ARG A 426 9.91 -16.83 7.34
C ARG A 426 9.95 -15.80 8.47
N THR A 427 9.77 -16.26 9.70
CA THR A 427 9.79 -15.41 10.89
C THR A 427 11.10 -15.58 11.69
N PRO A 428 11.52 -14.56 12.47
CA PRO A 428 12.64 -14.70 13.39
C PRO A 428 12.34 -15.73 14.49
N ASP A 429 13.38 -16.35 15.05
CA ASP A 429 13.24 -17.16 16.26
C ASP A 429 12.83 -16.28 17.45
N GLU A 430 12.15 -16.87 18.43
CA GLU A 430 11.76 -16.19 19.66
C GLU A 430 12.93 -15.51 20.39
N SER A 431 14.14 -16.07 20.30
CA SER A 431 15.35 -15.49 20.89
C SER A 431 15.81 -14.18 20.25
N THR A 432 15.42 -13.92 19.00
CA THR A 432 15.85 -12.71 18.26
C THR A 432 14.69 -11.82 17.84
N ALA A 433 13.45 -12.30 17.93
CA ALA A 433 12.26 -11.60 17.45
C ALA A 433 11.99 -10.24 18.13
N LEU A 434 12.54 -9.99 19.33
CA LEU A 434 12.39 -8.71 20.04
C LEU A 434 13.63 -7.82 19.98
N LEU A 435 14.68 -8.24 19.26
CA LEU A 435 15.86 -7.40 19.07
C LEU A 435 15.52 -6.22 18.16
N PRO A 436 15.92 -4.99 18.53
CA PRO A 436 15.71 -3.83 17.66
C PRO A 436 16.63 -3.90 16.44
N HIS A 437 16.07 -3.66 15.25
CA HIS A 437 16.85 -3.40 14.05
C HIS A 437 17.53 -2.03 14.12
N ASP A 438 18.64 -1.85 13.40
CA ASP A 438 19.37 -0.58 13.36
C ASP A 438 18.63 0.47 12.52
N ILE A 439 18.00 0.02 11.43
CA ILE A 439 17.22 0.84 10.50
C ILE A 439 15.84 0.20 10.32
N TYR A 440 14.79 1.04 10.33
CA TYR A 440 13.43 0.66 9.98
C TYR A 440 12.94 1.48 8.78
N ALA A 441 12.64 0.84 7.67
CA ALA A 441 12.01 1.44 6.49
C ALA A 441 10.57 0.93 6.36
N LEU A 442 9.58 1.81 6.50
CA LEU A 442 8.17 1.47 6.47
C LEU A 442 7.48 2.17 5.31
N GLY A 443 7.16 1.38 4.29
CA GLY A 443 6.33 1.76 3.14
C GLY A 443 4.86 1.49 3.42
N THR A 444 3.99 2.45 3.14
CA THR A 444 2.54 2.28 3.20
C THR A 444 1.88 2.77 1.93
N GLN A 445 0.79 2.12 1.53
CA GLN A 445 -0.11 2.60 0.48
C GLN A 445 -1.50 2.78 1.06
N GLU A 446 -2.27 3.70 0.47
CA GLU A 446 -3.62 4.05 0.96
C GLU A 446 -3.63 4.40 2.46
N ASN A 447 -2.55 4.99 2.95
CA ASN A 447 -2.42 5.42 4.33
C ASN A 447 -3.30 6.67 4.58
N PRO A 448 -4.33 6.59 5.45
CA PRO A 448 -5.21 7.73 5.72
C PRO A 448 -4.62 8.74 6.70
N GLN A 449 -3.54 8.37 7.42
CA GLN A 449 -2.92 9.24 8.42
C GLN A 449 -2.01 10.28 7.76
N GLY A 450 -1.87 11.44 8.39
CA GLY A 450 -0.86 12.43 7.99
C GLY A 450 0.57 11.95 8.28
N GLU A 451 1.59 12.57 7.67
CA GLU A 451 2.99 12.19 7.87
C GLU A 451 3.42 12.24 9.35
N ARG A 452 3.06 13.33 10.04
CA ARG A 452 3.38 13.50 11.46
C ARG A 452 2.70 12.44 12.33
N GLU A 453 1.42 12.18 12.07
CA GLU A 453 0.66 11.18 12.81
C GLU A 453 1.24 9.78 12.62
N TRP A 454 1.50 9.40 11.37
CA TRP A 454 2.12 8.12 11.04
C TRP A 454 3.51 7.95 11.67
N THR A 455 4.36 8.96 11.55
CA THR A 455 5.73 8.88 12.08
C THR A 455 5.77 8.80 13.60
N GLU A 456 4.90 9.54 14.30
CA GLU A 456 4.79 9.44 15.75
C GLU A 456 4.18 8.09 16.20
N HIS A 457 3.23 7.53 15.45
CA HIS A 457 2.69 6.19 15.72
C HIS A 457 3.76 5.10 15.57
N VAL A 458 4.57 5.16 14.51
CA VAL A 458 5.70 4.24 14.32
C VAL A 458 6.72 4.39 15.45
N LYS A 459 7.15 5.62 15.78
CA LYS A 459 8.07 5.87 16.91
C LYS A 459 7.52 5.33 18.22
N ALA A 460 6.24 5.59 18.52
CA ALA A 460 5.60 5.08 19.73
C ALA A 460 5.59 3.55 19.77
N THR A 461 5.31 2.90 18.64
CA THR A 461 5.38 1.43 18.54
C THR A 461 6.80 0.95 18.80
N LEU A 462 7.81 1.48 18.11
CA LEU A 462 9.21 1.08 18.28
C LEU A 462 9.66 1.28 19.74
N ARG A 463 9.38 2.46 20.32
CA ARG A 463 9.72 2.78 21.71
C ARG A 463 9.08 1.82 22.71
N SER A 464 7.84 1.40 22.47
CA SER A 464 7.08 0.56 23.41
C SER A 464 7.77 -0.77 23.75
N TYR A 465 8.41 -1.42 22.77
CA TYR A 465 9.07 -2.72 22.98
C TYR A 465 10.60 -2.63 23.04
N THR A 466 11.20 -1.62 22.40
CA THR A 466 12.67 -1.46 22.37
C THR A 466 13.19 -0.56 23.49
N GLN A 467 12.38 0.36 24.00
CA GLN A 467 12.80 1.47 24.87
C GLN A 467 13.85 2.39 24.22
N VAL A 468 13.92 2.40 22.88
CA VAL A 468 14.82 3.25 22.09
C VAL A 468 14.00 4.37 21.44
N ASP A 469 14.51 5.59 21.55
CA ASP A 469 13.93 6.78 20.91
C ASP A 469 14.48 6.93 19.48
N PHE A 470 13.96 6.15 18.54
CA PHE A 470 14.39 6.16 17.14
C PHE A 470 14.29 7.54 16.48
N LYS A 471 15.29 7.86 15.66
CA LYS A 471 15.37 9.11 14.89
C LYS A 471 14.74 8.92 13.52
N LEU A 472 13.90 9.87 13.11
CA LEU A 472 13.38 9.91 11.74
C LEU A 472 14.49 10.46 10.83
N VAL A 473 14.92 9.66 9.86
CA VAL A 473 15.92 10.05 8.85
C VAL A 473 15.26 10.81 7.72
N ALA A 474 14.19 10.26 7.16
CA ALA A 474 13.43 10.85 6.06
C ALA A 474 12.01 10.30 6.04
N VAL A 475 11.08 11.14 5.56
CA VAL A 475 9.74 10.72 5.15
C VAL A 475 9.45 11.32 3.78
N GLN A 476 8.94 10.50 2.87
CA GLN A 476 8.49 10.93 1.55
C GLN A 476 7.09 10.41 1.33
N SER A 477 6.17 11.31 0.99
CA SER A 477 4.82 10.94 0.57
C SER A 477 4.58 11.31 -0.88
N LEU A 478 3.75 10.50 -1.54
CA LEU A 478 3.13 10.79 -2.81
C LEU A 478 1.67 10.35 -2.71
N TRP A 479 0.76 11.32 -2.55
CA TRP A 479 -0.62 11.04 -2.16
C TRP A 479 -0.66 10.20 -0.87
N ASN A 480 -1.30 9.03 -0.91
CA ASN A 480 -1.40 8.10 0.22
C ASN A 480 -0.32 7.00 0.17
N ILE A 481 0.68 7.13 -0.71
CA ILE A 481 1.89 6.30 -0.71
C ILE A 481 2.93 7.03 0.15
N ARG A 482 3.55 6.32 1.08
CA ARG A 482 4.52 6.92 2.00
C ARG A 482 5.63 5.95 2.33
N LEU A 483 6.86 6.46 2.37
CA LEU A 483 8.01 5.76 2.92
C LEU A 483 8.58 6.60 4.06
N ALA A 484 8.67 6.00 5.26
CA ALA A 484 9.34 6.60 6.40
C ALA A 484 10.52 5.73 6.84
N VAL A 485 11.69 6.35 7.01
CA VAL A 485 12.94 5.68 7.39
C VAL A 485 13.38 6.19 8.76
N PHE A 486 13.60 5.26 9.69
CA PHE A 486 14.05 5.53 11.05
C PHE A 486 15.36 4.81 11.33
N VAL A 487 16.16 5.39 12.22
CA VAL A 487 17.46 4.86 12.62
C VAL A 487 17.63 4.92 14.14
N LYS A 488 18.40 3.98 14.72
CA LYS A 488 18.82 4.08 16.12
C LYS A 488 19.63 5.37 16.37
N PRO A 489 19.53 5.99 17.56
CA PRO A 489 20.27 7.20 17.90
C PRO A 489 21.79 7.08 17.73
N GLU A 490 22.38 5.93 18.07
CA GLU A 490 23.83 5.72 17.93
C GLU A 490 24.35 5.83 16.49
N HIS A 491 23.51 5.54 15.50
CA HIS A 491 23.88 5.58 14.08
C HIS A 491 23.55 6.92 13.41
N GLU A 492 22.93 7.87 14.12
CA GLU A 492 22.49 9.16 13.56
C GLU A 492 23.64 9.93 12.91
N SER A 493 24.81 9.95 13.57
CA SER A 493 26.01 10.64 13.05
C SER A 493 26.63 9.99 11.80
N GLY A 494 26.33 8.71 11.55
CA GLY A 494 26.81 7.97 10.37
C GLY A 494 25.95 8.18 9.12
N ILE A 495 24.75 8.76 9.26
CA ILE A 495 23.84 9.00 8.13
C ILE A 495 24.18 10.32 7.46
N SER A 496 24.47 10.28 6.16
CA SER A 496 24.74 11.45 5.32
C SER A 496 24.13 11.28 3.93
N HIS A 497 24.08 12.36 3.13
CA HIS A 497 23.59 12.34 1.74
C HIS A 497 22.16 11.78 1.60
N VAL A 498 21.27 12.19 2.51
CA VAL A 498 19.86 11.77 2.50
C VAL A 498 19.13 12.45 1.35
N ASN A 499 18.70 11.65 0.36
CA ASN A 499 17.91 12.11 -0.78
C ASN A 499 16.55 11.41 -0.80
N THR A 500 15.51 12.14 -1.18
CA THR A 500 14.17 11.60 -1.41
C THR A 500 13.68 11.99 -2.81
N ALA A 501 12.86 11.14 -3.40
CA ALA A 501 12.23 11.39 -4.69
C ALA A 501 10.87 10.70 -4.71
N SER A 502 9.98 11.18 -5.59
CA SER A 502 8.69 10.54 -5.85
C SER A 502 8.35 10.62 -7.32
N VAL A 503 7.76 9.56 -7.87
CA VAL A 503 7.36 9.46 -9.28
C VAL A 503 5.88 9.14 -9.37
N LYS A 504 5.11 10.05 -9.97
CA LYS A 504 3.70 9.81 -10.32
C LYS A 504 3.63 8.94 -11.56
N THR A 505 2.88 7.84 -11.51
CA THR A 505 2.68 6.93 -12.66
C THR A 505 1.29 7.10 -13.30
N GLY A 506 0.52 8.08 -12.84
CA GLY A 506 -0.79 8.42 -13.36
C GLY A 506 -0.75 9.13 -14.72
N LEU A 507 -1.92 9.36 -15.32
CA LEU A 507 -2.04 10.07 -16.60
C LEU A 507 -1.29 11.41 -16.55
N GLY A 508 -0.39 11.64 -17.51
CA GLY A 508 0.39 12.87 -17.65
C GLY A 508 1.43 13.14 -16.55
N ASN A 509 1.86 12.15 -15.77
CA ASN A 509 2.70 12.33 -14.57
C ASN A 509 2.08 13.27 -13.52
N THR A 510 0.77 13.53 -13.61
CA THR A 510 0.07 14.50 -12.76
C THR A 510 -1.19 13.91 -12.12
N LEU A 511 -1.85 12.93 -12.75
CA LEU A 511 -3.19 12.48 -12.38
C LEU A 511 -3.26 11.01 -11.93
N GLY A 512 -3.39 10.76 -10.62
CA GLY A 512 -3.60 9.42 -10.06
C GLY A 512 -2.83 9.17 -8.76
N ASN A 513 -3.37 8.30 -7.89
CA ASN A 513 -2.78 7.94 -6.58
C ASN A 513 -1.74 6.81 -6.66
N LYS A 514 -1.17 6.60 -7.85
CA LYS A 514 -0.20 5.54 -8.13
C LYS A 514 1.15 6.17 -8.45
N GLY A 515 2.20 5.54 -7.94
CA GLY A 515 3.55 6.05 -8.04
C GLY A 515 4.52 5.27 -7.15
N ALA A 516 5.73 5.80 -7.02
CA ALA A 516 6.77 5.30 -6.13
C ALA A 516 7.41 6.45 -5.36
#